data_AF-A0A9X2CXU2-F1
#
_entry.id   AF-A0A9X2CXU2-F1
#
_cell.length_a   1.000
_cell.length_b   1.000
_cell.length_c   1.000
_cell.angle_alpha   90.00
_cell.angle_beta   90.00
_cell.angle_gamma   90.00
#
_symmetry.space_group_name_H-M   'P 1'
#
loop_
_entity.id
_entity.type
_entity.pdbx_description
1 polymer ?
#
loop_
_entity_poly.entity_id
_entity_poly.type
_entity_poly.pdbx_seq_one_letter_code
_entity_poly.pdbx_strand_id
1 'polypeptide(L)' 'MRLSQQEVIALLGLVPHPTCGLVKQTYISQTRIPQSVLPSQFDSDRYAG' A
#
# COMPACT_ATOMS: atom_id res chain seq x y z
N MET A 1 24.17 -7.25 12.59
CA MET A 1 24.15 -5.78 12.41
C MET A 1 22.70 -5.34 12.30
N ARG A 2 22.25 -4.33 13.05
CA ARG A 2 20.91 -3.73 12.87
C ARG A 2 21.06 -2.46 12.06
N LEU A 3 20.20 -2.27 11.07
CA LEU A 3 20.11 -1.01 10.33
C LEU A 3 19.52 0.07 11.23
N SER A 4 20.00 1.29 11.07
CA SER A 4 19.37 2.50 11.59
C SER A 4 18.03 2.76 10.90
N GLN A 5 17.20 3.60 11.51
CA GLN A 5 15.93 4.01 10.92
C GLN A 5 16.11 4.64 9.53
N GLN A 6 17.09 5.53 9.37
CA GLN A 6 17.38 6.20 8.10
C GLN A 6 17.81 5.19 7.02
N GLU A 7 18.63 4.20 7.38
CA GLU A 7 19.04 3.15 6.45
C GLU A 7 17.84 2.29 6.01
N VAL A 8 16.92 1.97 6.92
CA VAL A 8 15.68 1.25 6.57
C VAL A 8 14.82 2.07 5.62
N ILE A 9 14.63 3.37 5.90
CA ILE A 9 13.85 4.28 5.05
C ILE A 9 14.44 4.36 3.65
N ALA A 10 15.77 4.55 3.56
CA ALA A 10 16.46 4.66 2.28
C ALA A 10 16.43 3.34 1.50
N LEU A 11 16.73 2.21 2.17
CA LEU A 11 16.73 0.88 1.55
C LEU A 11 15.37 0.52 0.98
N LEU A 12 14.30 0.77 1.73
CA LEU A 12 12.94 0.45 1.30
C LEU A 12 12.35 1.53 0.40
N GLY A 13 12.91 2.75 0.38
CA GLY A 13 12.37 3.90 -0.36
C GLY A 13 11.04 4.38 0.19
N LEU A 14 10.90 4.44 1.52
CA LEU A 14 9.67 4.84 2.18
C LEU A 14 9.44 6.35 2.04
N VAL A 15 8.18 6.74 1.87
CA VAL A 15 7.75 8.14 1.79
C VAL A 15 6.69 8.44 2.84
N PRO A 16 6.51 9.70 3.28
CA PRO A 16 5.42 10.07 4.18
C PRO A 16 4.05 9.70 3.62
N HIS A 17 3.21 9.03 4.41
CA HIS A 17 1.81 8.81 4.07
C HIS A 17 0.96 10.00 4.56
N PRO A 18 -0.10 10.41 3.84
CA PRO A 18 -0.96 11.52 4.26
C PRO A 18 -1.60 11.37 5.64
N THR A 19 -1.77 10.15 6.14
CA THR A 19 -2.44 9.92 7.43
C THR A 19 -1.58 9.23 8.49
N CYS A 20 -0.47 8.57 8.13
CA CYS A 20 0.32 7.82 9.13
C CYS A 20 1.74 7.43 8.68
N GLY A 21 2.76 7.80 9.46
CA GLY A 21 4.11 7.25 9.34
C GLY A 21 4.70 7.33 7.92
N LEU A 22 5.38 6.25 7.51
CA LEU A 22 6.06 6.13 6.21
C LEU A 22 5.59 4.86 5.49
N VAL A 23 5.46 4.91 4.16
CA VAL A 23 4.90 3.85 3.32
C VAL A 23 5.61 3.74 1.98
N LYS A 24 5.48 2.59 1.32
CA LYS A 24 5.74 2.42 -0.11
C LYS A 24 4.85 1.30 -0.67
N GLN A 25 4.19 1.55 -1.80
CA GLN A 25 3.52 0.49 -2.55
C GLN A 25 4.56 -0.37 -3.28
N THR A 26 4.67 -1.65 -2.92
CA THR A 26 5.64 -2.58 -3.50
C THR A 26 5.06 -3.44 -4.62
N TYR A 27 3.75 -3.68 -4.57
CA TYR A 27 3.02 -4.48 -5.54
C TYR A 27 1.57 -4.03 -5.60
N ILE A 28 0.95 -4.20 -6.77
CA ILE A 28 -0.49 -4.07 -6.96
C ILE A 28 -0.92 -5.13 -7.97
N SER A 29 -1.97 -5.88 -7.64
CA SER A 29 -2.48 -6.91 -8.54
C SER A 29 -2.97 -6.30 -9.85
N GLN A 30 -2.84 -7.03 -10.95
CA GLN A 30 -3.47 -6.65 -12.23
C GLN A 30 -4.94 -7.06 -12.28
N THR A 31 -5.35 -8.01 -11.44
CA THR A 31 -6.74 -8.46 -11.34
C THR A 31 -7.57 -7.41 -10.62
N ARG A 32 -8.64 -6.96 -11.28
CA ARG A 32 -9.63 -6.03 -10.74
C ARG A 32 -10.87 -6.78 -10.29
N ILE A 33 -11.38 -6.39 -9.12
CA ILE A 33 -12.67 -6.83 -8.58
C ILE A 33 -13.65 -5.66 -8.76
N PRO A 34 -14.69 -5.82 -9.59
CA PRO A 34 -15.69 -4.77 -9.80
C PRO A 34 -16.42 -4.40 -8.51
N GLN A 35 -16.74 -3.13 -8.33
CA GLN A 35 -17.51 -2.63 -7.18
C GLN A 35 -18.85 -3.38 -7.03
N SER A 36 -19.48 -3.75 -8.14
CA SER A 36 -20.78 -4.41 -8.16
C SER A 36 -20.82 -5.76 -7.46
N VAL A 37 -19.66 -6.39 -7.22
CA VAL A 37 -19.55 -7.68 -6.51
C VAL A 37 -18.92 -7.54 -5.12
N LEU A 38 -18.54 -6.32 -4.73
CA LEU A 38 -17.97 -6.04 -3.42
C LEU A 38 -19.07 -5.77 -2.38
N PRO A 39 -18.79 -5.98 -1.07
CA PRO A 39 -19.65 -5.50 0.00
C PRO A 39 -19.93 -4.00 -0.11
N SER A 40 -21.10 -3.55 0.36
CA SER A 40 -21.59 -2.17 0.22
C SER A 40 -20.69 -1.09 0.85
N GLN A 41 -19.79 -1.47 1.74
CA GLN A 41 -18.79 -0.58 2.35
C GLN A 41 -17.65 -0.16 1.39
N PHE A 42 -17.60 -0.74 0.19
CA PHE A 42 -16.59 -0.40 -0.82
C PHE A 42 -17.20 0.49 -1.91
N ASP A 43 -16.74 1.74 -1.96
CA ASP A 43 -17.29 2.75 -2.88
C ASP A 43 -16.67 2.73 -4.29
N SER A 44 -15.83 1.75 -4.61
CA SER A 44 -15.21 1.61 -5.93
C SER A 44 -14.60 0.23 -6.15
N ASP A 45 -14.15 -0.04 -7.37
CA ASP A 45 -13.39 -1.25 -7.71
C ASP A 45 -12.17 -1.41 -6.80
N ARG A 46 -11.75 -2.66 -6.60
CA ARG A 46 -10.54 -2.99 -5.82
C ARG A 46 -9.59 -3.84 -6.64
N TYR A 47 -8.30 -3.71 -6.36
CA TYR A 47 -7.32 -4.67 -6.84
C TYR A 47 -7.38 -5.91 -5.95
N ALA A 48 -7.24 -7.09 -6.53
CA ALA A 48 -7.13 -8.32 -5.74
C ALA A 48 -5.90 -8.25 -4.81
N GLY A 49 -6.05 -8.82 -3.61
CA GLY A 49 -4.97 -8.95 -2.62
C GLY A 49 -3.95 -10.00 -2.99
#